data_AF-A0A1E1KPF8-F1
#
_entry.id   AF-A0A1E1KPF8-F1
#
_cell.length_a   1.000
_cell.length_b   1.000
_cell.length_c   1.000
_cell.angle_alpha   90.00
_cell.angle_beta   90.00
_cell.angle_gamma   90.00
#
_symmetry.space_group_name_H-M   'P 1'
#
loop_
_entity.id
_entity.type
_entity.pdbx_description
1 polymer ?
#
loop_
_entity_poly.entity_id
_entity_poly.type
_entity_poly.pdbx_seq_one_letter_code
_entity_poly.pdbx_strand_id
1 'polypeptide(L)'
;MLLRRANLVVRESLRCSDVSLRTSTSVSRTKLQYTPLSSSPLYRQSLRSLSQFESEMSQKNSTNGTKPTAWSGPAQAAFDFRSDVVTSPTQSMLQAIQNTTLHDDVFCEDTTTNSLESHMADLTSHESALFVLSGTMGNQLALRTHLTQPPHSVLCDYRAHILEWEAGGVASLCGALVKGVVPKNRVYLTLEDVKKNVVIGDEIHGCPTRVISLENTLGGTIMPLEEVKRISAFARENNIKMHLDGARIWEAVVAGAGSLPDYTREFDSASLCFSKGLGAPIGSILVGKEKFIKHARWVRKSIGGGLRQSGVVTAAARVAVDETFGKGPNGEGGLLKQSHVTAKKIANIWTKMGGKLTQPTETNMVWFDLDDVGIADDEFVELGKKHGLRFLGPRLVVHYQISSEAVQRLEKVLDEVHERKKAGGVRKEGNVGEKAYGTHEKANP
;
A
#
# COMPACT_ATOMS: atom_id res chain seq x y z
N MET A 1 -39.06 -52.62 32.67
CA MET A 1 -38.41 -52.77 34.00
C MET A 1 -37.84 -51.42 34.45
N LEU A 2 -37.39 -51.31 35.70
CA LEU A 2 -36.89 -50.12 36.43
C LEU A 2 -36.03 -49.16 35.57
N LEU A 3 -36.13 -47.82 35.57
CA LEU A 3 -36.89 -46.81 36.34
C LEU A 3 -36.31 -46.34 37.70
N ARG A 4 -35.92 -45.04 37.80
CA ARG A 4 -35.55 -44.20 39.00
C ARG A 4 -34.20 -44.52 39.69
N ARG A 5 -33.54 -43.64 40.48
CA ARG A 5 -33.85 -42.38 41.24
C ARG A 5 -32.53 -41.52 41.34
N ALA A 6 -32.41 -40.19 41.53
CA ALA A 6 -33.16 -39.11 42.24
C ALA A 6 -33.10 -39.20 43.79
N ASN A 7 -32.90 -38.15 44.63
CA ASN A 7 -33.08 -36.67 44.52
C ASN A 7 -31.76 -35.91 44.91
N LEU A 8 -31.59 -34.83 45.73
CA LEU A 8 -32.41 -33.94 46.61
C LEU A 8 -31.62 -32.58 46.82
N VAL A 9 -32.12 -31.36 46.51
CA VAL A 9 -32.77 -30.30 47.37
C VAL A 9 -31.83 -29.61 48.40
N VAL A 10 -31.69 -28.27 48.55
CA VAL A 10 -32.65 -27.20 49.03
C VAL A 10 -32.46 -25.82 48.33
N ARG A 11 -33.51 -24.98 48.43
CA ARG A 11 -33.76 -23.54 48.11
C ARG A 11 -32.81 -22.54 48.86
N GLU A 12 -32.80 -21.19 48.75
CA GLU A 12 -33.77 -20.08 48.49
C GLU A 12 -33.15 -18.94 47.58
N SER A 13 -33.76 -17.83 47.10
CA SER A 13 -34.84 -16.86 47.51
C SER A 13 -34.36 -15.71 48.46
N LEU A 14 -34.70 -14.39 48.32
CA LEU A 14 -35.56 -13.62 47.37
C LEU A 14 -35.31 -12.06 47.36
N ARG A 15 -35.28 -11.41 46.15
CA ARG A 15 -35.66 -9.99 45.77
C ARG A 15 -35.01 -8.68 46.39
N CYS A 16 -35.05 -7.61 45.55
CA CYS A 16 -35.03 -6.15 45.87
C CYS A 16 -33.71 -5.49 46.38
N SER A 17 -33.44 -4.18 46.24
CA SER A 17 -34.07 -3.06 45.46
C SER A 17 -33.13 -1.82 45.37
N ASP A 18 -33.45 -0.82 44.53
CA ASP A 18 -32.71 0.45 44.39
C ASP A 18 -32.63 1.33 45.64
N VAL A 19 -31.51 2.06 45.81
CA VAL A 19 -31.44 3.34 46.57
C VAL A 19 -30.47 4.31 45.88
N SER A 20 -30.88 5.57 45.73
CA SER A 20 -30.03 6.71 45.35
C SER A 20 -29.97 7.71 46.50
N LEU A 21 -28.82 8.35 46.75
CA LEU A 21 -28.70 9.46 47.70
C LEU A 21 -27.61 10.46 47.30
N ARG A 22 -27.93 11.76 47.45
CA ARG A 22 -26.98 12.88 47.45
C ARG A 22 -26.80 13.37 48.89
N THR A 23 -25.64 13.93 49.22
CA THR A 23 -25.51 14.93 50.30
C THR A 23 -24.40 15.95 49.98
N SER A 24 -24.50 17.10 50.64
CA SER A 24 -23.61 18.26 50.50
C SER A 24 -23.47 18.96 51.85
N THR A 25 -22.30 19.51 52.18
CA THR A 25 -22.16 20.47 53.29
C THR A 25 -21.00 21.45 53.08
N SER A 26 -21.06 22.57 53.79
CA SER A 26 -20.20 23.75 53.62
C SER A 26 -19.19 23.94 54.77
N VAL A 27 -18.15 24.74 54.55
CA VAL A 27 -17.21 25.21 55.59
C VAL A 27 -17.02 26.73 55.49
N SER A 28 -16.77 27.38 56.62
CA SER A 28 -16.77 28.84 56.81
C SER A 28 -15.49 29.55 56.33
N ARG A 29 -15.55 30.89 56.25
CA ARG A 29 -14.42 31.80 56.00
C ARG A 29 -13.87 32.38 57.30
N THR A 30 -12.55 32.42 57.43
CA THR A 30 -11.84 33.33 58.35
C THR A 30 -10.83 34.14 57.56
N LYS A 31 -10.78 35.47 57.77
CA LYS A 31 -9.77 36.35 57.15
C LYS A 31 -8.54 36.46 58.05
N LEU A 32 -7.35 36.34 57.45
CA LEU A 32 -6.09 36.81 58.03
C LEU A 32 -5.47 37.84 57.07
N GLN A 33 -4.89 38.90 57.62
CA GLN A 33 -4.21 39.95 56.85
C GLN A 33 -2.78 39.50 56.51
N TYR A 34 -2.33 39.78 55.29
CA TYR A 34 -0.96 39.52 54.84
C TYR A 34 -0.21 40.84 54.63
N THR A 35 0.94 40.98 55.26
CA THR A 35 1.96 41.99 54.91
C THR A 35 2.88 41.43 53.81
N PRO A 36 3.30 42.24 52.82
CA PRO A 36 4.10 41.74 51.69
C PRO A 36 5.58 41.55 52.07
N LEU A 37 6.04 40.29 52.03
CA LEU A 37 7.44 39.90 52.25
C LEU A 37 8.34 40.16 51.02
N SER A 38 8.48 41.43 50.60
CA SER A 38 9.27 41.81 49.41
C SER A 38 10.67 42.39 49.71
N SER A 39 11.02 42.57 50.99
CA SER A 39 12.24 43.28 51.43
C SER A 39 13.26 42.43 52.20
N SER A 40 13.02 41.13 52.41
CA SER A 40 13.96 40.23 53.11
C SER A 40 15.16 39.83 52.23
N PRO A 41 16.42 39.93 52.72
CA PRO A 41 17.59 39.43 51.99
C PRO A 41 17.50 37.95 51.62
N LEU A 42 16.93 37.13 52.50
CA LEU A 42 16.77 35.67 52.31
C LEU A 42 15.87 35.34 51.11
N TYR A 43 14.88 36.19 50.82
CA TYR A 43 13.97 36.02 49.67
C TYR A 43 14.67 36.26 48.32
N ARG A 44 15.70 37.11 48.29
CA ARG A 44 16.54 37.29 47.09
C ARG A 44 17.53 36.15 46.90
N GLN A 45 17.93 35.46 47.97
CA GLN A 45 18.74 34.25 47.89
C GLN A 45 17.93 33.06 47.37
N SER A 46 16.71 32.83 47.87
CA SER A 46 15.85 31.74 47.39
C SER A 46 15.42 31.93 45.92
N LEU A 47 15.12 33.15 45.49
CA LEU A 47 14.83 33.42 44.07
C LEU A 47 16.06 33.20 43.16
N ARG A 48 17.28 33.47 43.63
CA ARG A 48 18.49 33.12 42.87
C ARG A 48 18.68 31.61 42.78
N SER A 49 18.55 30.87 43.89
CA SER A 49 18.67 29.40 43.84
C SER A 49 17.57 28.75 43.00
N LEU A 50 16.34 29.29 43.02
CA LEU A 50 15.25 28.87 42.12
C LEU A 50 15.59 29.15 40.65
N SER A 51 16.04 30.35 40.30
CA SER A 51 16.42 30.66 38.92
C SER A 51 17.60 29.80 38.42
N GLN A 52 18.53 29.42 39.30
CA GLN A 52 19.58 28.47 38.97
C GLN A 52 19.01 27.06 38.80
N PHE A 53 18.12 26.59 39.67
CA PHE A 53 17.42 25.30 39.52
C PHE A 53 16.57 25.24 38.23
N GLU A 54 15.87 26.32 37.87
CA GLU A 54 15.09 26.42 36.63
C GLU A 54 16.01 26.45 35.40
N SER A 55 17.16 27.12 35.47
CA SER A 55 18.17 27.07 34.40
C SER A 55 18.83 25.68 34.27
N GLU A 56 19.11 25.01 35.38
CA GLU A 56 19.66 23.66 35.40
C GLU A 56 18.64 22.61 34.97
N MET A 57 17.35 22.77 35.32
CA MET A 57 16.28 21.93 34.80
C MET A 57 16.04 22.20 33.31
N SER A 58 16.16 23.44 32.84
CA SER A 58 16.07 23.76 31.40
C SER A 58 17.23 23.13 30.62
N GLN A 59 18.46 23.20 31.15
CA GLN A 59 19.62 22.56 30.54
C GLN A 59 19.54 21.02 30.63
N LYS A 60 19.17 20.44 31.79
CA LYS A 60 19.03 18.97 31.93
C LYS A 60 17.88 18.42 31.07
N ASN A 61 16.76 19.13 30.94
CA ASN A 61 15.67 18.74 30.03
C ASN A 61 16.07 18.90 28.54
N SER A 62 16.98 19.82 28.19
CA SER A 62 17.58 19.86 26.85
C SER A 62 18.49 18.66 26.54
N THR A 63 18.88 17.88 27.56
CA THR A 63 19.76 16.69 27.41
C THR A 63 19.04 15.34 27.49
N ASN A 64 17.70 15.31 27.55
CA ASN A 64 16.92 14.10 27.20
C ASN A 64 16.87 13.90 25.67
N GLY A 65 18.05 13.92 25.05
CA GLY A 65 18.24 13.63 23.63
C GLY A 65 18.07 12.15 23.35
N THR A 66 16.83 11.70 23.21
CA THR A 66 16.52 10.44 22.53
C THR A 66 17.17 10.49 21.16
N LYS A 67 18.21 9.67 20.95
CA LYS A 67 18.89 9.57 19.65
C LYS A 67 17.84 9.30 18.57
N PRO A 68 17.85 10.05 17.44
CA PRO A 68 16.88 9.82 16.38
C PRO A 68 16.96 8.37 15.92
N THR A 69 15.83 7.70 15.98
CA THR A 69 15.70 6.28 15.60
C THR A 69 15.36 6.16 14.13
N ALA A 70 15.41 4.95 13.57
CA ALA A 70 14.91 4.67 12.22
C ALA A 70 13.41 5.01 12.01
N TRP A 71 12.67 5.26 13.10
CA TRP A 71 11.24 5.59 13.10
C TRP A 71 10.96 7.09 13.31
N SER A 72 11.99 7.90 13.55
CA SER A 72 11.87 9.32 13.89
C SER A 72 11.57 10.24 12.68
N GLY A 73 11.36 9.67 11.50
CA GLY A 73 10.95 10.38 10.28
C GLY A 73 11.40 9.66 9.01
N PRO A 74 10.83 9.98 7.83
CA PRO A 74 11.05 9.26 6.57
C PRO A 74 12.39 9.61 5.90
N ALA A 75 13.47 9.75 6.67
CA ALA A 75 14.68 10.49 6.31
C ALA A 75 15.28 10.17 4.92
N GLN A 76 15.30 8.89 4.53
CA GLN A 76 15.79 8.47 3.21
C GLN A 76 14.67 8.46 2.15
N ALA A 77 13.47 8.00 2.50
CA ALA A 77 12.32 7.93 1.61
C ALA A 77 11.89 9.32 1.09
N ALA A 78 12.08 10.36 1.90
CA ALA A 78 11.68 11.74 1.61
C ALA A 78 12.34 12.39 0.39
N PHE A 79 13.37 11.77 -0.18
CA PHE A 79 14.13 12.22 -1.37
C PHE A 79 14.26 11.11 -2.45
N ASP A 80 13.53 10.00 -2.30
CA ASP A 80 13.71 8.78 -3.09
C ASP A 80 12.48 8.51 -3.97
N PHE A 81 12.57 8.91 -5.25
CA PHE A 81 11.48 8.81 -6.24
C PHE A 81 11.53 7.51 -7.06
N ARG A 82 12.39 6.54 -6.71
CA ARG A 82 12.61 5.31 -7.48
C ARG A 82 11.37 4.43 -7.62
N SER A 83 10.64 4.30 -6.50
CA SER A 83 9.46 3.47 -6.34
C SER A 83 8.82 3.76 -4.99
N ASP A 84 7.51 3.61 -4.87
CA ASP A 84 6.76 3.73 -3.62
C ASP A 84 7.03 2.57 -2.62
N VAL A 85 7.81 1.55 -2.99
CA VAL A 85 8.29 0.52 -2.04
C VAL A 85 9.37 1.03 -1.07
N VAL A 86 9.88 2.25 -1.26
CA VAL A 86 10.93 2.84 -0.39
C VAL A 86 10.38 3.54 0.85
N THR A 87 9.06 3.63 1.00
CA THR A 87 8.37 4.20 2.17
C THR A 87 8.83 3.54 3.46
N SER A 88 9.19 4.34 4.46
CA SER A 88 9.51 3.86 5.80
C SER A 88 8.25 3.80 6.67
N PRO A 89 8.07 2.77 7.52
CA PRO A 89 6.96 2.72 8.48
C PRO A 89 6.86 3.95 9.39
N THR A 90 5.65 4.29 9.81
CA THR A 90 5.37 5.46 10.66
C THR A 90 5.55 5.14 12.17
N GLN A 91 5.55 6.19 13.00
CA GLN A 91 5.53 6.06 14.45
C GLN A 91 4.23 5.41 14.98
N SER A 92 3.10 5.61 14.30
CA SER A 92 1.83 4.91 14.56
C SER A 92 1.92 3.42 14.22
N MET A 93 2.57 3.05 13.11
CA MET A 93 2.85 1.65 12.79
C MET A 93 3.75 1.00 13.86
N LEU A 94 4.80 1.68 14.35
CA LEU A 94 5.61 1.16 15.45
C LEU A 94 4.76 0.92 16.71
N GLN A 95 3.89 1.87 17.07
CA GLN A 95 3.01 1.72 18.24
C GLN A 95 2.03 0.55 18.06
N ALA A 96 1.53 0.29 16.85
CA ALA A 96 0.71 -0.90 16.59
C ALA A 96 1.52 -2.20 16.72
N ILE A 97 2.75 -2.25 16.19
CA ILE A 97 3.67 -3.40 16.35
C ILE A 97 3.98 -3.65 17.84
N GLN A 98 4.13 -2.60 18.65
CA GLN A 98 4.39 -2.72 20.10
C GLN A 98 3.20 -3.24 20.91
N ASN A 99 1.98 -3.14 20.39
CA ASN A 99 0.73 -3.50 21.08
C ASN A 99 -0.02 -4.69 20.42
N THR A 100 0.64 -5.43 19.54
CA THR A 100 0.06 -6.55 18.79
C THR A 100 -0.11 -7.84 19.62
N THR A 101 -1.00 -8.73 19.18
CA THR A 101 -0.97 -10.13 19.63
C THR A 101 0.23 -10.90 19.06
N LEU A 102 0.57 -12.00 19.73
CA LEU A 102 1.68 -12.89 19.42
C LEU A 102 1.24 -14.37 19.47
N HIS A 103 0.09 -14.70 18.86
CA HIS A 103 -0.39 -16.07 18.73
C HIS A 103 -0.02 -16.67 17.36
N ASP A 104 -0.50 -17.87 17.01
CA ASP A 104 -0.06 -18.59 15.80
C ASP A 104 -1.08 -18.49 14.63
N ASP A 105 -0.70 -17.85 13.53
CA ASP A 105 -1.48 -17.78 12.28
C ASP A 105 -1.67 -19.15 11.60
N VAL A 106 -0.80 -20.15 11.84
CA VAL A 106 -1.03 -21.52 11.35
C VAL A 106 -2.23 -22.17 12.05
N PHE A 107 -2.50 -21.79 13.30
CA PHE A 107 -3.71 -22.18 14.03
C PHE A 107 -4.84 -21.16 13.93
N CYS A 108 -4.61 -20.04 13.22
CA CYS A 108 -5.53 -18.90 13.08
C CYS A 108 -5.91 -18.26 14.43
N GLU A 109 -5.00 -18.25 15.40
CA GLU A 109 -5.22 -17.73 16.76
C GLU A 109 -4.85 -16.24 16.92
N ASP A 110 -4.08 -15.67 15.99
CA ASP A 110 -3.60 -14.28 16.08
C ASP A 110 -4.69 -13.26 15.76
N THR A 111 -5.28 -12.65 16.80
CA THR A 111 -6.45 -11.80 16.64
C THR A 111 -6.14 -10.47 15.96
N THR A 112 -4.91 -9.95 16.03
CA THR A 112 -4.47 -8.83 15.20
C THR A 112 -4.53 -9.19 13.70
N THR A 113 -4.00 -10.36 13.32
CA THR A 113 -4.05 -10.85 11.94
C THR A 113 -5.47 -11.13 11.47
N ASN A 114 -6.26 -11.85 12.26
CA ASN A 114 -7.66 -12.14 11.93
C ASN A 114 -8.49 -10.84 11.79
N SER A 115 -8.22 -9.82 12.60
CA SER A 115 -8.89 -8.51 12.53
C SER A 115 -8.53 -7.74 11.24
N LEU A 116 -7.29 -7.86 10.75
CA LEU A 116 -6.90 -7.33 9.43
C LEU A 116 -7.58 -8.11 8.30
N GLU A 117 -7.57 -9.45 8.35
CA GLU A 117 -8.18 -10.28 7.30
C GLU A 117 -9.70 -10.03 7.19
N SER A 118 -10.45 -10.04 8.30
CA SER A 118 -11.88 -9.71 8.28
C SER A 118 -12.16 -8.29 7.80
N HIS A 119 -11.42 -7.28 8.29
CA HIS A 119 -11.60 -5.90 7.85
C HIS A 119 -11.35 -5.72 6.35
N MET A 120 -10.36 -6.42 5.78
CA MET A 120 -10.10 -6.37 4.34
C MET A 120 -11.14 -7.13 3.52
N ALA A 121 -11.73 -8.20 4.04
CA ALA A 121 -12.87 -8.86 3.41
C ALA A 121 -14.07 -7.90 3.31
N ASP A 122 -14.45 -7.26 4.42
CA ASP A 122 -15.52 -6.25 4.46
C ASP A 122 -15.26 -5.08 3.50
N LEU A 123 -14.09 -4.45 3.60
CA LEU A 123 -13.71 -3.26 2.83
C LEU A 123 -13.62 -3.51 1.31
N THR A 124 -13.36 -4.75 0.89
CA THR A 124 -13.37 -5.19 -0.52
C THR A 124 -14.64 -5.94 -0.92
N SER A 125 -15.66 -6.00 -0.05
CA SER A 125 -16.90 -6.76 -0.27
C SER A 125 -16.68 -8.22 -0.71
N HIS A 126 -15.72 -8.90 -0.09
CA HIS A 126 -15.40 -10.31 -0.31
C HIS A 126 -15.81 -11.18 0.88
N GLU A 127 -15.98 -12.48 0.66
CA GLU A 127 -16.36 -13.44 1.70
C GLU A 127 -15.22 -13.67 2.72
N SER A 128 -13.95 -13.53 2.29
CA SER A 128 -12.78 -13.81 3.12
C SER A 128 -11.51 -13.18 2.56
N ALA A 129 -10.45 -13.15 3.38
CA ALA A 129 -9.14 -12.62 3.01
C ALA A 129 -7.99 -13.44 3.63
N LEU A 130 -6.77 -13.22 3.12
CA LEU A 130 -5.55 -13.92 3.51
C LEU A 130 -4.36 -12.95 3.48
N PHE A 131 -3.67 -12.78 4.61
CA PHE A 131 -2.42 -12.03 4.65
C PHE A 131 -1.29 -12.83 3.98
N VAL A 132 -0.47 -12.15 3.18
CA VAL A 132 0.65 -12.73 2.41
C VAL A 132 1.87 -11.82 2.48
N LEU A 133 3.07 -12.39 2.36
CA LEU A 133 4.32 -11.65 2.60
C LEU A 133 4.67 -10.60 1.53
N SER A 134 4.14 -10.74 0.32
CA SER A 134 4.38 -9.82 -0.79
C SER A 134 3.25 -9.88 -1.84
N GLY A 135 3.17 -8.87 -2.71
CA GLY A 135 2.20 -8.86 -3.82
C GLY A 135 2.38 -10.06 -4.75
N THR A 136 3.64 -10.40 -5.08
CA THR A 136 4.01 -11.62 -5.81
C THR A 136 3.51 -12.88 -5.12
N MET A 137 3.62 -12.99 -3.80
CA MET A 137 3.02 -14.12 -3.08
C MET A 137 1.50 -14.13 -3.23
N GLY A 138 0.82 -12.98 -3.13
CA GLY A 138 -0.63 -12.87 -3.36
C GLY A 138 -1.06 -13.31 -4.76
N ASN A 139 -0.37 -12.81 -5.79
CA ASN A 139 -0.61 -13.13 -7.19
C ASN A 139 -0.39 -14.62 -7.49
N GLN A 140 0.76 -15.17 -7.09
CA GLN A 140 1.08 -16.58 -7.33
C GLN A 140 0.16 -17.52 -6.55
N LEU A 141 -0.25 -17.16 -5.32
CA LEU A 141 -1.27 -17.90 -4.59
C LEU A 141 -2.63 -17.84 -5.26
N ALA A 142 -3.04 -16.67 -5.77
CA ALA A 142 -4.33 -16.52 -6.44
C ALA A 142 -4.40 -17.35 -7.73
N LEU A 143 -3.39 -17.23 -8.58
CA LEU A 143 -3.30 -17.97 -9.83
C LEU A 143 -3.21 -19.48 -9.58
N ARG A 144 -2.40 -19.93 -8.60
CA ARG A 144 -2.30 -21.36 -8.27
C ARG A 144 -3.58 -21.94 -7.65
N THR A 145 -4.37 -21.11 -6.96
CA THR A 145 -5.64 -21.50 -6.36
C THR A 145 -6.75 -21.63 -7.41
N HIS A 146 -6.75 -20.77 -8.43
CA HIS A 146 -7.65 -20.89 -9.60
C HIS A 146 -7.21 -22.01 -10.57
N LEU A 147 -5.91 -22.26 -10.70
CA LEU A 147 -5.31 -23.21 -11.64
C LEU A 147 -4.85 -24.47 -10.91
N THR A 148 -5.76 -25.43 -10.75
CA THR A 148 -5.46 -26.72 -10.10
C THR A 148 -4.51 -27.59 -10.93
N GLN A 149 -4.57 -27.50 -12.25
CA GLN A 149 -3.88 -28.37 -13.22
C GLN A 149 -3.61 -27.67 -14.58
N PRO A 150 -2.58 -28.10 -15.34
CA PRO A 150 -2.42 -27.81 -16.78
C PRO A 150 -3.56 -28.45 -17.63
N PRO A 151 -3.69 -28.15 -18.94
CA PRO A 151 -2.88 -27.28 -19.79
C PRO A 151 -3.56 -25.91 -20.00
N HIS A 152 -3.78 -25.17 -18.92
CA HIS A 152 -4.55 -23.93 -18.94
C HIS A 152 -3.71 -22.66 -19.13
N SER A 153 -4.33 -21.61 -19.67
CA SER A 153 -3.69 -20.30 -19.87
C SER A 153 -4.21 -19.22 -18.91
N VAL A 154 -3.33 -18.26 -18.61
CA VAL A 154 -3.64 -16.95 -18.05
C VAL A 154 -3.50 -15.91 -19.16
N LEU A 155 -4.49 -15.04 -19.35
CA LEU A 155 -4.38 -13.86 -20.22
C LEU A 155 -4.13 -12.62 -19.36
N CYS A 156 -3.17 -11.78 -19.76
CA CYS A 156 -2.86 -10.51 -19.09
C CYS A 156 -2.32 -9.47 -20.08
N ASP A 157 -2.12 -8.23 -19.63
CA ASP A 157 -1.39 -7.23 -20.40
C ASP A 157 0.08 -7.65 -20.53
N TYR A 158 0.71 -7.41 -21.69
CA TYR A 158 2.12 -7.74 -21.92
C TYR A 158 3.11 -7.04 -20.95
N ARG A 159 2.66 -6.00 -20.24
CA ARG A 159 3.44 -5.27 -19.21
C ARG A 159 3.24 -5.80 -17.79
N ALA A 160 2.28 -6.70 -17.58
CA ALA A 160 1.77 -7.03 -16.25
C ALA A 160 2.82 -7.68 -15.34
N HIS A 161 2.77 -7.37 -14.04
CA HIS A 161 3.74 -7.81 -13.04
C HIS A 161 3.92 -9.33 -13.00
N ILE A 162 2.81 -10.08 -13.09
CA ILE A 162 2.78 -11.55 -13.09
C ILE A 162 3.51 -12.21 -14.28
N LEU A 163 3.75 -11.47 -15.36
CA LEU A 163 4.50 -11.90 -16.54
C LEU A 163 5.95 -11.39 -16.47
N GLU A 164 6.11 -10.09 -16.28
CA GLU A 164 7.37 -9.39 -16.50
C GLU A 164 8.31 -9.34 -15.29
N TRP A 165 7.75 -9.44 -14.07
CA TRP A 165 8.43 -9.06 -12.83
C TRP A 165 8.32 -10.11 -11.70
N GLU A 166 7.77 -11.30 -11.98
CA GLU A 166 7.60 -12.40 -11.01
C GLU A 166 8.40 -13.66 -11.38
N ALA A 167 9.52 -13.48 -12.09
CA ALA A 167 10.51 -14.52 -12.40
C ALA A 167 9.91 -15.80 -13.04
N GLY A 168 8.85 -15.65 -13.85
CA GLY A 168 8.15 -16.77 -14.47
C GLY A 168 7.33 -17.64 -13.51
N GLY A 169 7.02 -17.15 -12.30
CA GLY A 169 6.32 -17.87 -11.24
C GLY A 169 5.04 -18.58 -11.69
N VAL A 170 4.26 -17.97 -12.58
CA VAL A 170 3.00 -18.58 -13.06
C VAL A 170 3.27 -19.87 -13.85
N ALA A 171 4.32 -19.88 -14.68
CA ALA A 171 4.71 -21.07 -15.44
C ALA A 171 5.29 -22.15 -14.52
N SER A 172 6.16 -21.78 -13.57
CA SER A 172 6.86 -22.73 -12.70
C SER A 172 6.01 -23.29 -11.55
N LEU A 173 5.09 -22.51 -10.98
CA LEU A 173 4.24 -22.91 -9.84
C LEU A 173 2.87 -23.44 -10.26
N CYS A 174 2.30 -22.95 -11.38
CA CYS A 174 0.97 -23.34 -11.84
C CYS A 174 0.99 -24.28 -13.07
N GLY A 175 2.14 -24.41 -13.76
CA GLY A 175 2.22 -25.18 -15.01
C GLY A 175 1.36 -24.59 -16.14
N ALA A 176 1.20 -23.26 -16.14
CA ALA A 176 0.25 -22.55 -16.99
C ALA A 176 0.94 -21.61 -17.98
N LEU A 177 0.39 -21.50 -19.19
CA LEU A 177 0.87 -20.56 -20.20
C LEU A 177 0.40 -19.14 -19.85
N VAL A 178 1.32 -18.18 -19.76
CA VAL A 178 0.99 -16.77 -19.66
C VAL A 178 0.94 -16.16 -21.06
N LYS A 179 -0.22 -15.65 -21.47
CA LYS A 179 -0.44 -14.96 -22.74
C LYS A 179 -0.52 -13.46 -22.49
N GLY A 180 0.63 -12.80 -22.57
CA GLY A 180 0.71 -11.34 -22.59
C GLY A 180 0.09 -10.78 -23.88
N VAL A 181 -0.79 -9.80 -23.75
CA VAL A 181 -1.49 -9.14 -24.86
C VAL A 181 -1.10 -7.66 -24.90
N VAL A 182 -0.72 -7.18 -26.09
CA VAL A 182 -0.50 -5.75 -26.34
C VAL A 182 -1.87 -5.10 -26.57
N PRO A 183 -2.35 -4.18 -25.70
CA PRO A 183 -3.63 -3.51 -25.91
C PRO A 183 -3.60 -2.63 -27.15
N LYS A 184 -4.67 -2.65 -27.96
CA LYS A 184 -4.76 -1.84 -29.19
C LYS A 184 -4.64 -0.32 -28.92
N ASN A 185 -5.15 0.14 -27.76
CA ASN A 185 -5.03 1.54 -27.34
C ASN A 185 -3.64 1.90 -26.77
N ARG A 186 -2.75 0.92 -26.55
CA ARG A 186 -1.42 1.02 -25.89
C ARG A 186 -1.44 1.48 -24.42
N VAL A 187 -2.62 1.59 -23.79
CA VAL A 187 -2.83 2.07 -22.42
C VAL A 187 -3.34 0.96 -21.48
N TYR A 188 -4.45 0.29 -21.80
CA TYR A 188 -5.08 -0.77 -21.01
C TYR A 188 -5.81 -1.79 -21.91
N LEU A 189 -5.92 -3.05 -21.49
CA LEU A 189 -6.66 -4.08 -22.24
C LEU A 189 -8.14 -3.73 -22.39
N THR A 190 -8.66 -3.83 -23.61
CA THR A 190 -10.10 -3.77 -23.89
C THR A 190 -10.72 -5.18 -23.97
N LEU A 191 -12.03 -5.28 -23.82
CA LEU A 191 -12.80 -6.49 -24.10
C LEU A 191 -12.56 -7.00 -25.52
N GLU A 192 -12.33 -6.12 -26.48
CA GLU A 192 -11.97 -6.45 -27.85
C GLU A 192 -10.58 -7.12 -27.94
N ASP A 193 -9.58 -6.61 -27.20
CA ASP A 193 -8.26 -7.23 -27.08
C ASP A 193 -8.34 -8.61 -26.39
N VAL A 194 -9.17 -8.73 -25.35
CA VAL A 194 -9.41 -9.99 -24.62
C VAL A 194 -10.11 -11.02 -25.51
N LYS A 195 -11.25 -10.66 -26.14
CA LYS A 195 -12.02 -11.54 -27.03
C LYS A 195 -11.21 -12.08 -28.20
N LYS A 196 -10.28 -11.28 -28.74
CA LYS A 196 -9.35 -11.71 -29.81
C LYS A 196 -8.32 -12.74 -29.32
N ASN A 197 -8.03 -12.80 -28.01
CA ASN A 197 -6.88 -13.53 -27.48
C ASN A 197 -7.19 -14.68 -26.53
N VAL A 198 -8.38 -14.75 -25.92
CA VAL A 198 -8.80 -15.93 -25.14
C VAL A 198 -8.89 -17.19 -26.02
N VAL A 199 -8.62 -18.34 -25.43
CA VAL A 199 -8.89 -19.65 -26.04
C VAL A 199 -10.05 -20.28 -25.27
N ILE A 200 -11.22 -20.34 -25.90
CA ILE A 200 -12.45 -20.91 -25.35
C ILE A 200 -12.71 -22.27 -26.02
N GLY A 201 -13.21 -23.23 -25.25
CA GLY A 201 -13.40 -24.62 -25.68
C GLY A 201 -12.33 -25.58 -25.17
N ASP A 202 -12.17 -26.67 -25.92
CA ASP A 202 -11.44 -27.89 -25.59
C ASP A 202 -10.57 -28.43 -26.75
N GLU A 203 -10.36 -27.62 -27.80
CA GLU A 203 -9.53 -27.99 -28.97
C GLU A 203 -8.09 -28.34 -28.53
N ILE A 204 -7.60 -29.50 -28.98
CA ILE A 204 -6.41 -30.18 -28.44
C ILE A 204 -5.08 -29.53 -28.83
N HIS A 205 -5.04 -28.70 -29.88
CA HIS A 205 -3.88 -27.88 -30.22
C HIS A 205 -3.85 -26.56 -29.43
N GLY A 206 -4.95 -26.22 -28.75
CA GLY A 206 -5.10 -25.01 -27.95
C GLY A 206 -4.63 -25.15 -26.51
N CYS A 207 -4.43 -24.01 -25.85
CA CYS A 207 -4.20 -23.91 -24.41
C CYS A 207 -5.37 -23.13 -23.80
N PRO A 208 -6.43 -23.80 -23.30
CA PRO A 208 -7.67 -23.13 -22.92
C PRO A 208 -7.47 -22.11 -21.79
N THR A 209 -7.96 -20.89 -22.00
CA THR A 209 -7.87 -19.81 -21.00
C THR A 209 -8.80 -20.11 -19.82
N ARG A 210 -8.28 -19.95 -18.60
CA ARG A 210 -9.06 -20.11 -17.36
C ARG A 210 -8.95 -18.93 -16.40
N VAL A 211 -7.95 -18.07 -16.57
CA VAL A 211 -7.86 -16.80 -15.83
C VAL A 211 -7.60 -15.65 -16.80
N ILE A 212 -8.32 -14.54 -16.62
CA ILE A 212 -7.91 -13.21 -17.09
C ILE A 212 -7.39 -12.46 -15.87
N SER A 213 -6.15 -11.99 -15.94
CA SER A 213 -5.52 -11.20 -14.88
C SER A 213 -5.35 -9.76 -15.36
N LEU A 214 -5.98 -8.82 -14.67
CA LEU A 214 -5.85 -7.39 -14.91
C LEU A 214 -4.99 -6.76 -13.81
N GLU A 215 -4.19 -5.76 -14.14
CA GLU A 215 -3.40 -4.98 -13.18
C GLU A 215 -3.98 -3.56 -13.09
N ASN A 216 -4.26 -3.06 -11.88
CA ASN A 216 -4.77 -1.71 -11.69
C ASN A 216 -4.21 -1.07 -10.40
N THR A 217 -3.47 0.03 -10.46
CA THR A 217 -2.97 0.72 -11.67
C THR A 217 -1.83 -0.02 -12.35
N LEU A 218 -1.85 -0.12 -13.68
CA LEU A 218 -0.70 -0.56 -14.48
C LEU A 218 0.16 0.65 -14.84
N GLY A 219 1.41 0.66 -14.38
CA GLY A 219 2.33 1.79 -14.62
C GLY A 219 1.87 3.15 -14.06
N GLY A 220 0.93 3.15 -13.10
CA GLY A 220 0.28 4.36 -12.57
C GLY A 220 -0.91 4.87 -13.39
N THR A 221 -1.24 4.21 -14.51
CA THR A 221 -2.45 4.46 -15.30
C THR A 221 -3.60 3.61 -14.76
N ILE A 222 -4.80 4.17 -14.74
CA ILE A 222 -6.00 3.55 -14.20
C ILE A 222 -6.71 2.76 -15.31
N MET A 223 -7.12 1.53 -15.01
CA MET A 223 -8.04 0.80 -15.88
C MET A 223 -9.48 1.29 -15.62
N PRO A 224 -10.22 1.76 -16.65
CA PRO A 224 -11.57 2.29 -16.45
C PRO A 224 -12.54 1.23 -15.89
N LEU A 225 -13.30 1.58 -14.85
CA LEU A 225 -14.23 0.66 -14.17
C LEU A 225 -15.23 0.00 -15.13
N GLU A 226 -15.79 0.76 -16.08
CA GLU A 226 -16.72 0.21 -17.07
C GLU A 226 -16.05 -0.81 -18.01
N GLU A 227 -14.76 -0.67 -18.31
CA GLU A 227 -14.04 -1.65 -19.11
C GLU A 227 -13.75 -2.93 -18.30
N VAL A 228 -13.47 -2.80 -17.00
CA VAL A 228 -13.38 -3.94 -16.07
C VAL A 228 -14.71 -4.70 -16.01
N LYS A 229 -15.85 -3.99 -15.91
CA LYS A 229 -17.19 -4.60 -15.97
C LYS A 229 -17.45 -5.33 -17.29
N ARG A 230 -17.12 -4.72 -18.43
CA ARG A 230 -17.23 -5.33 -19.78
C ARG A 230 -16.46 -6.66 -19.86
N ILE A 231 -15.22 -6.67 -19.37
CA ILE A 231 -14.37 -7.88 -19.36
C ILE A 231 -14.90 -8.92 -18.36
N SER A 232 -15.32 -8.50 -17.16
CA SER A 232 -15.81 -9.41 -16.13
C SER A 232 -17.14 -10.08 -16.51
N ALA A 233 -18.07 -9.36 -17.15
CA ALA A 233 -19.29 -9.94 -17.70
C ALA A 233 -18.97 -11.07 -18.69
N PHE A 234 -18.10 -10.79 -19.67
CA PHE A 234 -17.64 -11.78 -20.66
C PHE A 234 -16.89 -12.97 -20.03
N ALA A 235 -16.07 -12.73 -19.01
CA ALA A 235 -15.36 -13.78 -18.29
C ALA A 235 -16.35 -14.72 -17.58
N ARG A 236 -17.34 -14.16 -16.87
CA ARG A 236 -18.42 -14.92 -16.20
C ARG A 236 -19.24 -15.74 -17.20
N GLU A 237 -19.64 -15.14 -18.34
CA GLU A 237 -20.35 -15.82 -19.44
C GLU A 237 -19.61 -17.07 -19.95
N ASN A 238 -18.27 -17.03 -19.97
CA ASN A 238 -17.42 -18.09 -20.54
C ASN A 238 -16.74 -18.96 -19.47
N ASN A 239 -17.16 -18.86 -18.20
CA ASN A 239 -16.58 -19.56 -17.04
C ASN A 239 -15.05 -19.37 -16.90
N ILE A 240 -14.55 -18.19 -17.27
CA ILE A 240 -13.17 -17.74 -17.06
C ILE A 240 -13.11 -16.97 -15.74
N LYS A 241 -12.09 -17.21 -14.93
CA LYS A 241 -11.87 -16.53 -13.65
C LYS A 241 -11.24 -15.16 -13.85
N MET A 242 -11.65 -14.20 -13.04
CA MET A 242 -11.08 -12.86 -13.04
C MET A 242 -10.15 -12.68 -11.84
N HIS A 243 -8.90 -12.28 -12.08
CA HIS A 243 -7.96 -11.89 -11.02
C HIS A 243 -7.51 -10.43 -11.18
N LEU A 244 -7.42 -9.71 -10.06
CA LEU A 244 -6.87 -8.36 -9.98
C LEU A 244 -5.51 -8.39 -9.28
N ASP A 245 -4.45 -8.04 -10.00
CA ASP A 245 -3.27 -7.44 -9.37
C ASP A 245 -3.63 -5.99 -9.01
N GLY A 246 -4.08 -5.83 -7.77
CA GLY A 246 -4.46 -4.58 -7.15
C GLY A 246 -3.31 -3.99 -6.35
N ALA A 247 -2.05 -4.25 -6.70
CA ALA A 247 -0.89 -3.74 -5.98
C ALA A 247 -0.93 -2.22 -5.74
N ARG A 248 -1.64 -1.46 -6.59
CA ARG A 248 -1.90 -0.02 -6.41
C ARG A 248 -3.38 0.35 -6.64
N ILE A 249 -4.32 -0.55 -6.36
CA ILE A 249 -5.76 -0.25 -6.55
C ILE A 249 -6.20 0.94 -5.69
N TRP A 250 -5.59 1.10 -4.51
CA TRP A 250 -5.75 2.24 -3.61
C TRP A 250 -5.54 3.59 -4.33
N GLU A 251 -4.59 3.66 -5.25
CA GLU A 251 -4.26 4.89 -6.00
C GLU A 251 -5.35 5.21 -7.03
N ALA A 252 -5.91 4.20 -7.71
CA ALA A 252 -7.04 4.38 -8.63
C ALA A 252 -8.33 4.82 -7.89
N VAL A 253 -8.57 4.25 -6.71
CA VAL A 253 -9.71 4.60 -5.85
C VAL A 253 -9.59 6.04 -5.34
N VAL A 254 -8.44 6.42 -4.79
CA VAL A 254 -8.20 7.79 -4.27
C VAL A 254 -8.15 8.85 -5.37
N ALA A 255 -7.83 8.46 -6.62
CA ALA A 255 -7.97 9.32 -7.79
C ALA A 255 -9.44 9.56 -8.20
N GLY A 256 -10.39 8.79 -7.66
CA GLY A 256 -11.84 8.95 -7.87
C GLY A 256 -12.41 8.12 -9.02
N ALA A 257 -11.73 7.07 -9.48
CA ALA A 257 -12.19 6.25 -10.62
C ALA A 257 -13.27 5.20 -10.28
N GLY A 258 -13.58 5.04 -8.99
CA GLY A 258 -14.55 4.08 -8.44
C GLY A 258 -14.18 3.77 -6.98
N SER A 259 -15.11 3.26 -6.18
CA SER A 259 -14.79 2.80 -4.83
C SER A 259 -14.04 1.46 -4.87
N LEU A 260 -13.39 1.09 -3.76
CA LEU A 260 -12.69 -0.20 -3.67
C LEU A 260 -13.65 -1.40 -3.90
N PRO A 261 -14.87 -1.43 -3.32
CA PRO A 261 -15.90 -2.41 -3.69
C PRO A 261 -16.31 -2.42 -5.17
N ASP A 262 -16.40 -1.25 -5.82
CA ASP A 262 -16.83 -1.19 -7.24
C ASP A 262 -15.85 -1.93 -8.14
N TYR A 263 -14.55 -1.75 -7.92
CA TYR A 263 -13.53 -2.50 -8.64
C TYR A 263 -13.46 -3.97 -8.20
N THR A 264 -13.36 -4.24 -6.90
CA THR A 264 -13.05 -5.59 -6.41
C THR A 264 -14.17 -6.61 -6.66
N ARG A 265 -15.45 -6.20 -6.67
CA ARG A 265 -16.59 -7.09 -7.01
C ARG A 265 -16.58 -7.63 -8.44
N GLU A 266 -15.81 -7.03 -9.34
CA GLU A 266 -15.65 -7.50 -10.72
C GLU A 266 -14.60 -8.61 -10.88
N PHE A 267 -14.05 -9.14 -9.78
CA PHE A 267 -13.06 -10.22 -9.78
C PHE A 267 -13.50 -11.41 -8.90
N ASP A 268 -12.98 -12.61 -9.18
CA ASP A 268 -13.11 -13.77 -8.28
C ASP A 268 -12.09 -13.72 -7.13
N SER A 269 -10.99 -12.97 -7.32
CA SER A 269 -10.00 -12.66 -6.29
C SER A 269 -9.14 -11.45 -6.63
N ALA A 270 -8.63 -10.74 -5.62
CA ALA A 270 -7.73 -9.60 -5.80
C ALA A 270 -6.55 -9.64 -4.82
N SER A 271 -5.37 -9.20 -5.26
CA SER A 271 -4.15 -9.06 -4.45
C SER A 271 -3.84 -7.57 -4.24
N LEU A 272 -3.87 -7.08 -3.00
CA LEU A 272 -3.69 -5.65 -2.68
C LEU A 272 -2.44 -5.45 -1.80
N CYS A 273 -1.51 -4.59 -2.21
CA CYS A 273 -0.25 -4.39 -1.47
C CYS A 273 -0.37 -3.36 -0.35
N PHE A 274 0.25 -3.64 0.80
CA PHE A 274 0.46 -2.66 1.88
C PHE A 274 1.86 -2.03 1.82
N SER A 275 2.88 -2.79 1.40
CA SER A 275 4.27 -2.33 1.29
C SER A 275 4.59 -1.60 -0.02
N LYS A 276 3.81 -0.56 -0.30
CA LYS A 276 3.91 0.41 -1.41
C LYS A 276 3.47 1.78 -0.87
N GLY A 277 2.75 2.60 -1.64
CA GLY A 277 2.24 3.92 -1.20
C GLY A 277 1.55 3.97 0.17
N LEU A 278 1.03 2.86 0.72
CA LEU A 278 0.47 2.80 2.09
C LEU A 278 1.52 2.76 3.23
N GLY A 279 2.78 2.47 2.95
CA GLY A 279 3.89 2.60 3.91
C GLY A 279 4.11 1.45 4.91
N ALA A 280 3.37 0.33 4.82
CA ALA A 280 3.64 -0.83 5.67
C ALA A 280 5.02 -1.45 5.35
N PRO A 281 5.75 -2.02 6.34
CA PRO A 281 7.08 -2.58 6.09
C PRO A 281 7.06 -3.81 5.19
N ILE A 282 6.02 -4.65 5.34
CA ILE A 282 5.90 -5.96 4.71
C ILE A 282 4.43 -6.19 4.36
N GLY A 283 4.18 -6.89 3.26
CA GLY A 283 2.95 -7.64 3.10
C GLY A 283 1.92 -7.09 2.12
N SER A 284 0.93 -7.93 1.88
CA SER A 284 -0.21 -7.71 1.00
C SER A 284 -1.38 -8.56 1.51
N ILE A 285 -2.57 -8.36 0.95
CA ILE A 285 -3.75 -9.18 1.24
C ILE A 285 -4.28 -9.78 -0.06
N LEU A 286 -4.58 -11.08 -0.04
CA LEU A 286 -5.35 -11.76 -1.07
C LEU A 286 -6.80 -11.86 -0.58
N VAL A 287 -7.76 -11.27 -1.31
CA VAL A 287 -9.20 -11.36 -1.03
C VAL A 287 -9.89 -12.27 -2.04
N GLY A 288 -10.97 -12.92 -1.64
CA GLY A 288 -11.67 -13.90 -2.48
C GLY A 288 -12.86 -14.54 -1.78
N LYS A 289 -13.40 -15.60 -2.39
CA LYS A 289 -14.43 -16.46 -1.77
C LYS A 289 -13.86 -17.31 -0.63
N GLU A 290 -14.65 -17.68 0.37
CA GLU A 290 -14.20 -18.43 1.55
C GLU A 290 -13.49 -19.74 1.13
N LYS A 291 -14.11 -20.50 0.21
CA LYS A 291 -13.54 -21.74 -0.34
C LYS A 291 -12.23 -21.53 -1.11
N PHE A 292 -12.09 -20.39 -1.80
CA PHE A 292 -10.87 -20.00 -2.50
C PHE A 292 -9.78 -19.65 -1.49
N ILE A 293 -10.07 -18.79 -0.51
CA ILE A 293 -9.12 -18.38 0.55
C ILE A 293 -8.66 -19.58 1.39
N LYS A 294 -9.55 -20.53 1.69
CA LYS A 294 -9.21 -21.78 2.39
C LYS A 294 -8.20 -22.63 1.61
N HIS A 295 -8.33 -22.71 0.28
CA HIS A 295 -7.35 -23.39 -0.57
C HIS A 295 -6.05 -22.56 -0.69
N ALA A 296 -6.14 -21.24 -0.87
CA ALA A 296 -5.00 -20.35 -0.91
C ALA A 296 -4.16 -20.39 0.38
N ARG A 297 -4.77 -20.57 1.57
CA ARG A 297 -4.05 -20.75 2.85
C ARG A 297 -3.24 -22.07 2.89
N TRP A 298 -3.70 -23.13 2.22
CA TRP A 298 -2.92 -24.36 2.05
C TRP A 298 -1.72 -24.15 1.12
N VAL A 299 -1.92 -23.48 -0.03
CA VAL A 299 -0.80 -23.15 -0.94
C VAL A 299 0.17 -22.17 -0.27
N ARG A 300 -0.31 -21.20 0.53
CA ARG A 300 0.52 -20.29 1.36
C ARG A 300 1.41 -21.10 2.31
N LYS A 301 0.90 -22.22 2.85
CA LYS A 301 1.67 -23.07 3.75
C LYS A 301 2.72 -23.92 3.01
N SER A 302 2.44 -24.41 1.80
CA SER A 302 3.41 -25.21 1.04
C SER A 302 4.57 -24.37 0.48
N ILE A 303 4.34 -23.11 0.11
CA ILE A 303 5.40 -22.18 -0.36
C ILE A 303 6.07 -21.38 0.77
N GLY A 304 5.88 -21.78 2.05
CA GLY A 304 6.57 -21.19 3.20
C GLY A 304 6.03 -19.84 3.70
N GLY A 305 4.95 -19.31 3.12
CA GLY A 305 4.35 -18.03 3.51
C GLY A 305 3.48 -18.04 4.78
N GLY A 306 3.27 -19.20 5.40
CA GLY A 306 2.49 -19.32 6.65
C GLY A 306 3.35 -19.00 7.88
N LEU A 307 3.21 -17.77 8.38
CA LEU A 307 3.89 -17.22 9.56
C LEU A 307 3.43 -17.87 10.88
N ARG A 308 4.06 -17.47 11.98
CA ARG A 308 3.63 -17.77 13.35
C ARG A 308 2.98 -16.53 13.97
N GLN A 309 3.75 -15.71 14.67
CA GLN A 309 3.32 -14.43 15.25
C GLN A 309 3.22 -13.32 14.19
N SER A 310 2.28 -13.46 13.25
CA SER A 310 2.05 -12.51 12.15
C SER A 310 1.57 -11.13 12.58
N GLY A 311 1.02 -10.98 13.80
CA GLY A 311 0.66 -9.70 14.41
C GLY A 311 1.74 -8.61 14.25
N VAL A 312 3.01 -9.00 14.39
CA VAL A 312 4.20 -8.12 14.23
C VAL A 312 4.27 -7.43 12.86
N VAL A 313 3.65 -7.97 11.81
CA VAL A 313 3.55 -7.34 10.48
C VAL A 313 2.14 -6.88 10.14
N THR A 314 1.10 -7.58 10.59
CA THR A 314 -0.30 -7.24 10.30
C THR A 314 -0.79 -6.02 11.06
N ALA A 315 -0.26 -5.74 12.25
CA ALA A 315 -0.52 -4.50 12.99
C ALA A 315 -0.14 -3.24 12.19
N ALA A 316 1.04 -3.24 11.57
CA ALA A 316 1.50 -2.13 10.73
C ALA A 316 0.71 -2.02 9.42
N ALA A 317 0.36 -3.16 8.80
CA ALA A 317 -0.50 -3.18 7.62
C ALA A 317 -1.90 -2.62 7.92
N ARG A 318 -2.45 -2.86 9.12
CA ARG A 318 -3.73 -2.29 9.54
C ARG A 318 -3.68 -0.76 9.64
N VAL A 319 -2.65 -0.21 10.29
CA VAL A 319 -2.41 1.25 10.35
C VAL A 319 -2.22 1.84 8.95
N ALA A 320 -1.53 1.14 8.05
CA ALA A 320 -1.34 1.56 6.67
C ALA A 320 -2.67 1.75 5.91
N VAL A 321 -3.67 0.89 6.16
CA VAL A 321 -5.04 1.09 5.65
C VAL A 321 -5.73 2.24 6.37
N ASP A 322 -5.88 2.17 7.71
CA ASP A 322 -6.67 3.12 8.50
C ASP A 322 -6.18 4.59 8.42
N GLU A 323 -4.87 4.83 8.24
CA GLU A 323 -4.27 6.17 8.18
C GLU A 323 -3.85 6.59 6.77
N THR A 324 -3.26 5.71 5.96
CA THR A 324 -2.65 6.13 4.68
C THR A 324 -3.61 5.98 3.50
N PHE A 325 -4.40 4.90 3.44
CA PHE A 325 -5.51 4.80 2.47
C PHE A 325 -6.69 5.65 2.93
N GLY A 326 -7.12 5.50 4.18
CA GLY A 326 -8.33 6.11 4.74
C GLY A 326 -9.35 5.05 5.18
N LYS A 327 -10.34 5.47 5.97
CA LYS A 327 -11.24 4.54 6.71
C LYS A 327 -12.47 4.08 5.94
N GLY A 328 -12.74 4.69 4.79
CA GLY A 328 -13.90 4.38 3.95
C GLY A 328 -13.50 3.75 2.62
N PRO A 329 -14.49 3.32 1.82
CA PRO A 329 -14.26 2.60 0.57
C PRO A 329 -13.67 3.48 -0.55
N ASN A 330 -13.55 4.79 -0.37
CA ASN A 330 -12.95 5.73 -1.33
C ASN A 330 -11.62 6.33 -0.84
N GLY A 331 -11.06 5.83 0.26
CA GLY A 331 -9.85 6.38 0.89
C GLY A 331 -10.09 7.70 1.64
N GLU A 332 -11.27 7.84 2.24
CA GLU A 332 -11.68 9.05 2.94
C GLU A 332 -10.75 9.38 4.13
N GLY A 333 -10.13 10.56 4.08
CA GLY A 333 -9.21 11.06 5.09
C GLY A 333 -7.76 10.58 4.96
N GLY A 334 -7.44 9.73 3.98
CA GLY A 334 -6.09 9.19 3.78
C GLY A 334 -5.07 10.16 3.16
N LEU A 335 -3.80 9.77 3.25
CA LEU A 335 -2.65 10.58 2.82
C LEU A 335 -2.32 10.43 1.32
N LEU A 336 -2.75 9.32 0.67
CA LEU A 336 -2.41 9.03 -0.73
C LEU A 336 -2.72 10.17 -1.70
N LYS A 337 -3.82 10.91 -1.49
CA LYS A 337 -4.29 11.98 -2.39
C LYS A 337 -3.25 13.09 -2.58
N GLN A 338 -2.41 13.34 -1.57
CA GLN A 338 -1.34 14.34 -1.68
C GLN A 338 -0.20 13.87 -2.61
N SER A 339 0.02 12.55 -2.76
CA SER A 339 0.99 12.03 -3.73
C SER A 339 0.57 12.35 -5.17
N HIS A 340 -0.73 12.25 -5.49
CA HIS A 340 -1.27 12.58 -6.83
C HIS A 340 -1.17 14.08 -7.11
N VAL A 341 -1.47 14.93 -6.12
CA VAL A 341 -1.31 16.39 -6.24
C VAL A 341 0.15 16.75 -6.53
N THR A 342 1.10 16.12 -5.83
CA THR A 342 2.54 16.34 -6.05
C THR A 342 3.01 15.77 -7.39
N ALA A 343 2.58 14.57 -7.79
CA ALA A 343 2.88 13.99 -9.10
C ALA A 343 2.36 14.88 -10.25
N LYS A 344 1.10 15.35 -10.15
CA LYS A 344 0.51 16.27 -11.13
C LYS A 344 1.21 17.64 -11.12
N LYS A 345 1.72 18.13 -9.99
CA LYS A 345 2.61 19.32 -9.95
C LYS A 345 3.88 19.09 -10.76
N ILE A 346 4.57 17.96 -10.56
CA ILE A 346 5.82 17.60 -11.25
C ILE A 346 5.59 17.47 -12.76
N ALA A 347 4.52 16.77 -13.18
CA ALA A 347 4.11 16.66 -14.58
C ALA A 347 3.81 18.04 -15.22
N ASN A 348 3.16 18.94 -14.47
CA ASN A 348 2.85 20.30 -14.91
C ASN A 348 4.08 21.23 -14.98
N ILE A 349 5.14 20.97 -14.21
CA ILE A 349 6.42 21.69 -14.34
C ILE A 349 7.08 21.27 -15.65
N TRP A 350 7.30 19.97 -15.83
CA TRP A 350 7.95 19.39 -17.00
C TRP A 350 7.28 19.78 -18.33
N THR A 351 5.95 19.70 -18.40
CA THR A 351 5.20 20.02 -19.63
C THR A 351 5.17 21.52 -19.94
N LYS A 352 5.20 22.40 -18.93
CA LYS A 352 5.38 23.85 -19.14
C LYS A 352 6.77 24.20 -19.69
N MET A 353 7.77 23.35 -19.43
CA MET A 353 9.13 23.44 -19.97
C MET A 353 9.26 22.78 -21.35
N GLY A 354 8.15 22.38 -21.99
CA GLY A 354 8.15 21.76 -23.31
C GLY A 354 8.80 20.38 -23.35
N GLY A 355 8.81 19.66 -22.23
CA GLY A 355 9.12 18.23 -22.17
C GLY A 355 7.85 17.39 -22.32
N LYS A 356 7.95 16.23 -22.99
CA LYS A 356 6.83 15.29 -23.18
C LYS A 356 6.74 14.23 -22.08
N LEU A 357 5.55 13.69 -21.87
CA LEU A 357 5.32 12.51 -21.03
C LEU A 357 5.03 11.30 -21.92
N THR A 358 5.51 10.11 -21.57
CA THR A 358 5.22 8.89 -22.33
C THR A 358 3.85 8.27 -21.97
N GLN A 359 3.33 8.58 -20.78
CA GLN A 359 2.02 8.12 -20.28
C GLN A 359 1.33 9.23 -19.44
N PRO A 360 0.00 9.24 -19.32
CA PRO A 360 -0.73 10.21 -18.50
C PRO A 360 -0.40 10.10 -17.00
N THR A 361 -0.30 11.25 -16.31
CA THR A 361 -0.13 11.31 -14.84
C THR A 361 -1.51 11.30 -14.16
N GLU A 362 -2.11 10.12 -14.05
CA GLU A 362 -3.43 9.96 -13.41
C GLU A 362 -3.34 9.81 -11.89
N THR A 363 -2.34 9.06 -11.41
CA THR A 363 -2.14 8.77 -9.97
C THR A 363 -0.80 9.31 -9.45
N ASN A 364 0.08 8.46 -8.92
CA ASN A 364 1.31 8.82 -8.21
C ASN A 364 2.60 8.69 -9.04
N MET A 365 2.50 8.31 -10.32
CA MET A 365 3.66 8.15 -11.23
C MET A 365 3.73 9.23 -12.30
N VAL A 366 4.95 9.72 -12.56
CA VAL A 366 5.26 10.62 -13.68
C VAL A 366 6.28 9.93 -14.58
N TRP A 367 6.01 9.90 -15.88
CA TRP A 367 6.85 9.25 -16.88
C TRP A 367 7.35 10.27 -17.90
N PHE A 368 8.61 10.71 -17.76
CA PHE A 368 9.22 11.64 -18.71
C PHE A 368 9.63 10.92 -20.00
N ASP A 369 9.45 11.56 -21.15
CA ASP A 369 10.05 11.10 -22.42
C ASP A 369 11.45 11.71 -22.53
N LEU A 370 12.47 11.03 -21.99
CA LEU A 370 13.85 11.55 -21.99
C LEU A 370 14.47 11.60 -23.40
N ASP A 371 13.98 10.77 -24.33
CA ASP A 371 14.32 10.87 -25.75
C ASP A 371 13.95 12.25 -26.35
N ASP A 372 12.81 12.84 -25.93
CA ASP A 372 12.34 14.16 -26.39
C ASP A 372 13.25 15.32 -25.95
N VAL A 373 14.14 15.10 -24.97
CA VAL A 373 15.13 16.08 -24.50
C VAL A 373 16.58 15.68 -24.79
N GLY A 374 16.80 14.55 -25.46
CA GLY A 374 18.13 14.07 -25.84
C GLY A 374 19.00 13.51 -24.70
N ILE A 375 18.40 13.17 -23.55
CA ILE A 375 19.11 12.69 -22.36
C ILE A 375 18.91 11.18 -22.19
N ALA A 376 19.96 10.50 -21.73
CA ALA A 376 19.92 9.07 -21.41
C ALA A 376 19.54 8.83 -19.95
N ASP A 377 18.91 7.67 -19.68
CA ASP A 377 18.36 7.31 -18.36
C ASP A 377 19.40 7.33 -17.24
N ASP A 378 20.64 6.91 -17.53
CA ASP A 378 21.78 6.91 -16.61
C ASP A 378 22.21 8.33 -16.26
N GLU A 379 22.31 9.21 -17.25
CA GLU A 379 22.64 10.62 -17.05
C GLU A 379 21.56 11.35 -16.23
N PHE A 380 20.28 11.06 -16.46
CA PHE A 380 19.20 11.58 -15.64
C PHE A 380 19.27 11.08 -14.19
N VAL A 381 19.64 9.81 -13.97
CA VAL A 381 19.89 9.25 -12.63
C VAL A 381 21.08 9.94 -11.93
N GLU A 382 22.17 10.25 -12.63
CA GLU A 382 23.30 11.00 -12.06
C GLU A 382 22.95 12.47 -11.77
N LEU A 383 22.16 13.14 -12.61
CA LEU A 383 21.62 14.47 -12.30
C LEU A 383 20.73 14.45 -11.04
N GLY A 384 19.94 13.39 -10.85
CA GLY A 384 19.23 13.16 -9.59
C GLY A 384 20.17 13.08 -8.39
N LYS A 385 21.19 12.21 -8.46
CA LYS A 385 22.19 12.01 -7.39
C LYS A 385 22.94 13.30 -7.05
N LYS A 386 23.30 14.11 -8.05
CA LYS A 386 23.95 15.43 -7.89
C LYS A 386 23.14 16.38 -7.00
N HIS A 387 21.80 16.35 -7.08
CA HIS A 387 20.90 17.15 -6.23
C HIS A 387 20.45 16.43 -4.95
N GLY A 388 21.03 15.26 -4.65
CA GLY A 388 20.70 14.44 -3.48
C GLY A 388 19.37 13.69 -3.59
N LEU A 389 18.87 13.49 -4.81
CA LEU A 389 17.68 12.70 -5.13
C LEU A 389 18.06 11.31 -5.66
N ARG A 390 17.08 10.41 -5.76
CA ARG A 390 17.27 9.07 -6.32
C ARG A 390 16.19 8.72 -7.33
N PHE A 391 16.62 8.32 -8.53
CA PHE A 391 15.78 7.86 -9.64
C PHE A 391 16.22 6.46 -10.09
N LEU A 392 15.43 5.81 -10.96
CA LEU A 392 15.78 4.56 -11.66
C LEU A 392 15.74 4.70 -13.20
N GLY A 393 15.57 5.93 -13.70
CA GLY A 393 15.32 6.24 -15.12
C GLY A 393 14.14 7.22 -15.26
N PRO A 394 13.39 7.21 -16.37
CA PRO A 394 12.36 8.21 -16.72
C PRO A 394 11.10 8.19 -15.85
N ARG A 395 10.88 7.12 -15.07
CA ARG A 395 9.75 6.99 -14.16
C ARG A 395 10.09 7.52 -12.77
N LEU A 396 9.44 8.60 -12.38
CA LEU A 396 9.39 9.03 -10.97
C LEU A 396 8.11 8.53 -10.32
N VAL A 397 8.23 7.98 -9.11
CA VAL A 397 7.10 7.56 -8.27
C VAL A 397 7.05 8.43 -7.03
N VAL A 398 5.88 8.98 -6.73
CA VAL A 398 5.62 9.83 -5.58
C VAL A 398 4.87 9.04 -4.52
N HIS A 399 5.21 9.25 -3.25
CA HIS A 399 4.48 8.72 -2.10
C HIS A 399 4.31 9.83 -1.06
N TYR A 400 3.44 9.61 -0.06
CA TYR A 400 3.04 10.64 0.90
C TYR A 400 4.18 11.18 1.79
N GLN A 401 5.37 10.56 1.74
CA GLN A 401 6.54 10.94 2.53
C GLN A 401 7.56 11.81 1.75
N ILE A 402 7.37 12.00 0.43
CA ILE A 402 8.22 12.88 -0.39
C ILE A 402 8.14 14.31 0.15
N SER A 403 9.29 14.89 0.46
CA SER A 403 9.37 16.24 1.05
C SER A 403 9.14 17.35 0.01
N SER A 404 8.69 18.51 0.47
CA SER A 404 8.63 19.73 -0.34
C SER A 404 10.01 20.15 -0.84
N GLU A 405 11.06 19.93 -0.04
CA GLU A 405 12.45 20.17 -0.43
C GLU A 405 12.91 19.25 -1.57
N ALA A 406 12.51 17.97 -1.56
CA ALA A 406 12.80 17.05 -2.66
C ALA A 406 12.17 17.50 -3.98
N VAL A 407 10.97 18.08 -3.93
CA VAL A 407 10.31 18.68 -5.11
C VAL A 407 11.05 19.94 -5.58
N GLN A 408 11.52 20.80 -4.68
CA GLN A 408 12.35 21.98 -5.02
C GLN A 408 13.73 21.60 -5.60
N ARG A 409 14.31 20.48 -5.15
CA ARG A 409 15.53 19.90 -5.72
C ARG A 409 15.26 19.31 -7.10
N LEU A 410 14.11 18.67 -7.30
CA LEU A 410 13.69 18.11 -8.59
C LEU A 410 13.44 19.21 -9.62
N GLU A 411 12.83 20.33 -9.23
CA GLU A 411 12.68 21.52 -10.10
C GLU A 411 14.02 21.94 -10.72
N LYS A 412 15.10 22.03 -9.91
CA LYS A 412 16.46 22.34 -10.40
C LYS A 412 17.04 21.29 -11.34
N VAL A 413 16.71 20.00 -11.15
CA VAL A 413 17.11 18.95 -12.10
C VAL A 413 16.41 19.16 -13.44
N LEU A 414 15.12 19.46 -13.43
CA LEU A 414 14.37 19.72 -14.67
C LEU A 414 14.83 21.01 -15.37
N ASP A 415 15.28 22.02 -14.63
CA ASP A 415 15.91 23.23 -15.18
C ASP A 415 17.22 22.90 -15.93
N GLU A 416 18.13 22.14 -15.30
CA GLU A 416 19.39 21.70 -15.94
C GLU A 416 19.14 20.86 -17.20
N VAL A 417 18.12 19.99 -17.18
CA VAL A 417 17.67 19.21 -18.34
C VAL A 417 17.14 20.12 -19.46
N HIS A 418 16.32 21.11 -19.13
CA HIS A 418 15.68 21.99 -20.11
C HIS A 418 16.67 22.95 -20.79
N GLU A 419 17.61 23.54 -20.05
CA GLU A 419 18.65 24.39 -20.67
C GLU A 419 19.57 23.59 -21.58
N ARG A 420 19.83 22.30 -21.26
CA ARG A 420 20.58 21.41 -22.15
C ARG A 420 19.83 21.06 -23.44
N LYS A 421 18.49 20.98 -23.40
CA LYS A 421 17.63 20.86 -24.61
C LYS A 421 17.80 22.09 -25.51
N LYS A 422 17.80 23.31 -24.95
CA LYS A 422 18.05 24.56 -25.70
C LYS A 422 19.46 24.61 -26.32
N ALA A 423 20.46 24.08 -25.62
CA ALA A 423 21.85 24.06 -26.07
C ALA A 423 22.13 23.05 -27.22
N GLY A 424 21.12 22.33 -27.72
CA GLY A 424 21.29 21.36 -28.81
C GLY A 424 22.07 20.11 -28.41
N GLY A 425 21.94 19.67 -27.15
CA GLY A 425 22.68 18.53 -26.61
C GLY A 425 22.50 17.24 -27.43
N VAL A 426 23.60 16.70 -27.94
CA VAL A 426 23.62 15.43 -28.67
C VAL A 426 23.55 14.26 -27.68
N ARG A 427 22.69 13.28 -27.98
CA ARG A 427 22.57 12.02 -27.24
C ARG A 427 23.90 11.27 -27.21
N LYS A 428 24.32 10.81 -26.02
CA LYS A 428 25.27 9.70 -25.91
C LYS A 428 24.51 8.38 -26.01
N GLU A 429 25.00 7.45 -26.80
CA GLU A 429 24.43 6.10 -26.85
C GLU A 429 24.66 5.40 -25.49
N GLY A 430 23.58 4.92 -24.88
CA GLY A 430 23.64 4.11 -23.67
C GLY A 430 23.97 2.67 -24.01
N ASN A 431 24.64 1.96 -23.11
CA ASN A 431 24.95 0.55 -23.30
C ASN A 431 23.66 -0.29 -23.37
N VAL A 432 23.55 -1.14 -24.38
CA VAL A 432 22.46 -2.11 -24.49
C VAL A 432 22.68 -3.25 -23.48
N GLY A 433 21.68 -3.60 -22.67
CA GLY A 433 21.65 -4.92 -22.02
C GLY A 433 21.34 -5.02 -20.51
N GLU A 434 20.75 -4.03 -19.85
CA GLU A 434 20.20 -4.20 -18.48
C GLU A 434 18.72 -3.80 -18.38
N LYS A 435 17.87 -4.71 -17.90
CA LYS A 435 16.42 -4.50 -17.74
C LYS A 435 16.08 -3.90 -16.36
N ALA A 436 15.98 -2.58 -16.28
CA ALA A 436 15.70 -1.85 -15.03
C ALA A 436 14.28 -2.12 -14.47
N TYR A 437 14.13 -2.20 -13.14
CA TYR A 437 12.86 -2.62 -12.51
C TYR A 437 11.67 -1.69 -12.81
N GLY A 438 10.73 -2.22 -13.61
CA GLY A 438 9.50 -1.54 -14.00
C GLY A 438 9.72 -0.39 -14.98
N THR A 439 10.79 -0.41 -15.78
CA THR A 439 10.77 0.24 -17.10
C THR A 439 10.08 -0.69 -18.10
N HIS A 440 9.37 -0.11 -19.07
CA HIS A 440 8.86 -0.85 -20.22
C HIS A 440 9.59 -0.32 -21.44
N GLU A 441 10.24 -1.20 -22.20
CA GLU A 441 10.80 -0.83 -23.50
C GLU A 441 9.65 -0.36 -24.42
N LYS A 442 9.95 0.60 -25.29
CA LYS A 442 9.03 1.04 -26.35
C LYS A 442 8.87 -0.14 -27.33
N ALA A 443 7.89 -1.00 -27.08
CA ALA A 443 7.64 -2.20 -27.87
C ALA A 443 7.53 -1.85 -29.36
N ASN A 444 8.51 -2.30 -30.14
CA ASN A 444 8.63 -1.99 -31.57
C ASN A 444 7.32 -2.35 -32.31
N PRO A 445 6.96 -1.56 -33.34
CA PRO A 445 5.66 -1.65 -34.01
C PRO A 445 5.48 -2.93 -34.85
#